data_AF-A0A427XUV9-F1
#
_entry.id   AF-A0A427XUV9-F1
#
_cell.length_a   1.000
_cell.length_b   1.000
_cell.length_c   1.000
_cell.angle_alpha   90.00
_cell.angle_beta   90.00
_cell.angle_gamma   90.00
#
_symmetry.space_group_name_H-M   'P 1'
#
loop_
_entity.id
_entity.type
_entity.pdbx_description
1 polymer ?
#
loop_
_entity_poly.entity_id
_entity_poly.type
_entity_poly.pdbx_seq_one_letter_code
_entity_poly.pdbx_strand_id
1 'polypeptide(L)'
;MSAVTVPVSPTPADWDESKGSFAVWNHLADSMTRFHNHFSWEYDEAYKVGNRHVWIPSSVWVERMASDCGYGCGRRCDDILFIHPNPERHSLTPPQNAGNRFINDGQLLRYLRESETLAHHLDMHHRIEEAYIFPLLAKRMPQFADGAGSRKGAHIVSHAQIHEADANGGLAAERYQKYLAQSKADPKSYSAEGMRDTLDSFRKVLFDHLRDEVHDLGAESVQAHGFTLEEIKRFPM
;
A
#
# COMPACT_ATOMS: atom_id res chain seq x y z
N MET A 1 -7.43 3.32 9.39
CA MET A 1 -6.07 3.71 8.93
C MET A 1 -6.26 4.80 7.89
N SER A 2 -5.60 5.94 8.06
CA SER A 2 -5.65 7.06 7.11
C SER A 2 -4.76 6.76 5.91
N ALA A 3 -5.16 7.25 4.74
CA ALA A 3 -4.38 7.16 3.51
C ALA A 3 -2.99 7.76 3.75
N VAL A 4 -1.95 6.95 3.55
CA VAL A 4 -0.58 7.46 3.46
C VAL A 4 -0.45 8.04 2.07
N THR A 5 -0.79 9.32 1.92
CA THR A 5 -0.46 10.06 0.70
C THR A 5 1.04 10.37 0.76
N VAL A 6 1.79 9.95 -0.26
CA VAL A 6 3.14 10.46 -0.48
C VAL A 6 2.98 11.94 -0.85
N PRO A 7 3.48 12.87 -0.02
CA PRO A 7 3.35 14.28 -0.30
C PRO A 7 4.17 14.63 -1.54
N VAL A 8 3.61 15.46 -2.42
CA VAL A 8 4.42 16.12 -3.45
C VAL A 8 5.43 17.00 -2.73
N SER A 9 6.71 16.90 -3.09
CA SER A 9 7.76 17.72 -2.51
C SER A 9 7.50 19.20 -2.86
N PRO A 10 7.18 20.07 -1.89
CA PRO A 10 7.08 21.49 -2.17
C PRO A 10 8.46 22.01 -2.58
N THR A 11 8.50 23.03 -3.44
CA THR A 11 9.75 23.75 -3.71
C THR A 11 10.35 24.20 -2.39
N PRO A 12 11.60 23.82 -2.06
CA PRO A 12 12.29 24.33 -0.89
C PRO A 12 12.41 25.85 -0.96
N ALA A 13 12.26 26.52 0.18
CA ALA A 13 12.32 27.99 0.24
C ALA A 13 13.69 28.54 -0.20
N ASP A 14 14.72 27.71 -0.17
CA ASP A 14 16.11 27.97 -0.51
C ASP A 14 16.54 27.36 -1.85
N TRP A 15 15.60 26.95 -2.71
CA TRP A 15 15.96 26.49 -4.04
C TRP A 15 16.71 27.56 -4.83
N ASP A 16 17.92 27.23 -5.28
CA ASP A 16 18.75 28.10 -6.08
C ASP A 16 18.27 28.09 -7.55
N GLU A 17 17.43 29.07 -7.88
CA GLU A 17 16.85 29.29 -9.21
C GLU A 17 17.90 29.45 -10.33
N SER A 18 19.16 29.75 -10.00
CA SER A 18 20.24 29.80 -11.00
C SER A 18 20.53 28.43 -11.63
N LYS A 19 20.16 27.35 -10.94
CA LYS A 19 20.25 25.96 -11.44
C LYS A 19 19.09 25.57 -12.36
N GLY A 20 18.15 26.49 -12.60
CA GLY A 20 16.94 26.27 -13.39
C GLY A 20 15.73 25.91 -12.52
N SER A 21 14.58 25.76 -13.20
CA SER A 21 13.29 25.58 -12.54
C SER A 21 13.24 24.31 -11.69
N PHE A 22 12.88 24.48 -10.41
CA PHE A 22 12.64 23.35 -9.49
C PHE A 22 11.64 22.35 -10.07
N ALA A 23 10.54 22.82 -10.67
CA ALA A 23 9.51 21.95 -11.24
C ALA A 23 10.06 21.01 -12.32
N VAL A 24 11.04 21.46 -13.11
CA VAL A 24 11.68 20.59 -14.12
C VAL A 24 12.62 19.59 -13.44
N TRP A 25 13.37 20.01 -12.43
CA TRP A 25 14.21 19.10 -11.65
C TRP A 25 13.41 18.04 -10.89
N ASN A 26 12.24 18.42 -10.36
CA ASN A 26 11.41 17.57 -9.52
C ASN A 26 10.39 16.74 -10.30
N HIS A 27 10.29 16.90 -11.63
CA HIS A 27 9.22 16.27 -12.40
C HIS A 27 9.22 14.73 -12.32
N LEU A 28 10.39 14.10 -12.11
CA LEU A 28 10.50 12.66 -11.86
C LEU A 28 9.75 12.29 -10.57
N ALA A 29 10.11 12.93 -9.46
CA ALA A 29 9.45 12.72 -8.17
C ALA A 29 7.95 13.08 -8.22
N ASP A 30 7.57 14.15 -8.93
CA ASP A 30 6.16 14.56 -9.05
C ASP A 30 5.33 13.53 -9.82
N SER A 31 5.83 13.03 -10.95
CA SER A 31 5.18 11.95 -11.70
C SER A 31 5.09 10.68 -10.87
N MET A 32 6.18 10.33 -10.19
CA MET A 32 6.24 9.13 -9.35
C MET A 32 5.26 9.21 -8.17
N THR A 33 5.16 10.37 -7.53
CA THR A 33 4.20 10.65 -6.48
C THR A 33 2.75 10.41 -6.93
N ARG A 34 2.41 10.71 -8.18
CA ARG A 34 1.04 10.47 -8.71
C ARG A 34 0.74 8.98 -8.83
N PHE A 35 1.66 8.20 -9.40
CA PHE A 35 1.52 6.74 -9.48
C PHE A 35 1.45 6.13 -8.08
N HIS A 36 2.36 6.52 -7.19
CA HIS A 36 2.46 5.98 -5.83
C HIS A 36 1.24 6.30 -4.97
N ASN A 37 0.68 7.49 -5.12
CA ASN A 37 -0.57 7.86 -4.46
C ASN A 37 -1.76 7.04 -4.99
N HIS A 38 -1.77 6.69 -6.27
CA HIS A 38 -2.79 5.82 -6.83
C HIS A 38 -2.70 4.41 -6.21
N PHE A 39 -1.51 3.81 -6.12
CA PHE A 39 -1.35 2.48 -5.50
C PHE A 39 -1.65 2.49 -4.01
N SER A 40 -1.26 3.56 -3.31
CA SER A 40 -1.59 3.76 -1.90
C SER A 40 -3.10 3.79 -1.69
N TRP A 41 -3.84 4.46 -2.58
CA TRP A 41 -5.30 4.47 -2.57
C TRP A 41 -5.90 3.09 -2.87
N GLU A 42 -5.42 2.39 -3.91
CA GLU A 42 -5.91 1.06 -4.26
C GLU A 42 -5.68 0.04 -3.13
N TYR A 43 -4.50 0.07 -2.49
CA TYR A 43 -4.19 -0.72 -1.31
C TYR A 43 -5.17 -0.42 -0.17
N ASP A 44 -5.38 0.86 0.12
CA ASP A 44 -6.27 1.30 1.19
C ASP A 44 -7.72 0.88 0.94
N GLU A 45 -8.20 0.97 -0.30
CA GLU A 45 -9.56 0.55 -0.66
C GLU A 45 -9.71 -0.97 -0.56
N ALA A 46 -8.74 -1.73 -1.08
CA ALA A 46 -8.72 -3.19 -0.92
C ALA A 46 -8.77 -3.57 0.57
N TYR A 47 -7.95 -2.91 1.40
CA TYR A 47 -7.89 -3.14 2.83
C TYR A 47 -9.18 -2.75 3.57
N LYS A 48 -9.75 -1.57 3.27
CA LYS A 48 -10.97 -1.05 3.93
C LYS A 48 -12.23 -1.81 3.53
N VAL A 49 -12.43 -2.04 2.23
CA VAL A 49 -13.65 -2.69 1.72
C VAL A 49 -13.68 -4.17 2.13
N GLY A 50 -12.53 -4.84 2.09
CA GLY A 50 -12.39 -6.19 2.64
C GLY A 50 -12.71 -6.27 4.13
N ASN A 51 -12.61 -5.13 4.83
CA ASN A 51 -12.80 -5.02 6.27
C ASN A 51 -14.16 -4.44 6.71
N ARG A 52 -15.11 -4.14 5.82
CA ARG A 52 -16.38 -3.51 6.23
C ARG A 52 -17.18 -4.43 7.19
N HIS A 53 -17.21 -4.01 8.47
CA HIS A 53 -17.80 -4.56 9.70
C HIS A 53 -17.20 -5.85 10.31
N VAL A 54 -16.08 -5.68 11.02
CA VAL A 54 -15.95 -6.30 12.34
C VAL A 54 -16.84 -5.50 13.30
N TRP A 55 -17.92 -6.08 13.80
CA TRP A 55 -18.49 -5.61 15.06
C TRP A 55 -17.56 -6.12 16.17
N ILE A 56 -16.65 -5.27 16.64
CA ILE A 56 -15.91 -5.53 17.88
C ILE A 56 -16.80 -4.96 18.99
N PRO A 57 -17.41 -5.78 19.86
CA PRO A 57 -18.08 -5.25 21.04
C PRO A 57 -17.09 -4.40 21.83
N SER A 58 -17.55 -3.27 22.37
CA SER A 58 -16.74 -2.28 23.07
C SER A 58 -15.84 -2.86 24.17
N SER A 59 -16.13 -4.07 24.65
CA SER A 59 -15.34 -4.81 25.63
C SER A 59 -13.97 -5.28 25.12
N VAL A 60 -13.79 -5.52 23.82
CA VAL A 60 -12.54 -6.11 23.27
C VAL A 60 -11.50 -5.04 22.91
N TRP A 61 -11.88 -3.75 22.86
CA TRP A 61 -10.92 -2.65 22.71
C TRP A 61 -10.17 -2.32 24.01
N VAL A 62 -10.70 -2.71 25.18
CA VAL A 62 -10.09 -2.39 26.48
C VAL A 62 -8.88 -3.28 26.78
N GLU A 63 -8.87 -4.55 26.34
CA GLU A 63 -7.75 -5.46 26.64
C GLU A 63 -6.52 -5.25 25.75
N ARG A 64 -6.69 -4.79 24.49
CA ARG A 64 -5.55 -4.60 23.56
C ARG A 64 -4.93 -3.21 23.60
N MET A 65 -5.53 -2.25 24.29
CA MET A 65 -4.88 -0.99 24.69
C MET A 65 -4.27 -1.06 26.10
N ALA A 66 -4.71 -2.00 26.94
CA ALA A 66 -4.18 -2.19 28.29
C ALA A 66 -2.82 -2.90 28.33
N SER A 67 -2.39 -3.58 27.26
CA SER A 67 -1.05 -4.19 27.21
C SER A 67 0.06 -3.18 26.92
N ASP A 68 -0.26 -2.02 26.33
CA ASP A 68 0.72 -1.03 25.85
C ASP A 68 0.71 0.30 26.64
N CYS A 69 -0.16 0.43 27.65
CA CYS A 69 -0.11 1.53 28.61
C CYS A 69 0.23 1.00 30.01
N GLY A 70 1.54 0.94 30.30
CA GLY A 70 1.99 0.97 31.67
C GLY A 70 1.56 2.28 32.35
N TYR A 71 1.18 2.16 33.62
CA TYR A 71 0.78 3.21 34.56
C TYR A 71 -0.69 3.69 34.52
N GLY A 72 -1.32 3.56 35.69
CA GLY A 72 -2.74 3.79 35.89
C GLY A 72 -3.15 5.26 35.90
N CYS A 73 -4.41 5.48 35.54
CA CYS A 73 -5.17 6.64 35.94
C CYS A 73 -6.65 6.23 35.95
N GLY A 74 -7.23 6.13 37.15
CA GLY A 74 -8.63 5.80 37.33
C GLY A 74 -9.54 6.96 36.91
N ARG A 75 -10.60 6.67 36.17
CA ARG A 75 -11.92 7.29 36.30
C ARG A 75 -12.98 6.51 35.50
N ARG A 76 -14.21 6.49 36.05
CA ARG A 76 -15.35 5.62 35.70
C ARG A 76 -16.00 5.99 34.37
N CYS A 77 -16.43 4.98 33.63
CA CYS A 77 -17.27 5.10 32.43
C CYS A 77 -18.69 4.65 32.79
N ASP A 78 -19.51 5.58 33.28
CA ASP A 78 -20.96 5.39 33.33
C ASP A 78 -21.58 6.66 32.73
N ASP A 79 -22.19 6.54 31.55
CA ASP A 79 -23.41 7.23 31.12
C ASP A 79 -23.60 7.06 29.60
N ILE A 80 -24.67 6.36 29.19
CA ILE A 80 -25.70 6.81 28.22
C ILE A 80 -26.59 5.62 27.77
N LEU A 81 -27.90 5.89 27.92
CA LEU A 81 -29.11 5.07 27.78
C LEU A 81 -29.48 4.59 26.35
N PHE A 82 -30.16 3.42 26.31
CA PHE A 82 -31.36 2.98 25.54
C PHE A 82 -31.57 3.33 24.05
N ILE A 83 -31.86 2.31 23.21
CA ILE A 83 -33.13 2.07 22.46
C ILE A 83 -33.26 0.56 22.14
N HIS A 84 -34.41 -0.07 22.44
CA HIS A 84 -34.82 -1.41 21.94
C HIS A 84 -35.74 -1.27 20.71
N PRO A 85 -35.79 -2.28 19.80
CA PRO A 85 -37.10 -2.91 19.55
C PRO A 85 -37.12 -4.44 19.26
N ASN A 86 -38.17 -5.07 19.81
CA ASN A 86 -39.00 -6.23 19.39
C ASN A 86 -38.39 -7.63 19.06
N PRO A 87 -38.72 -8.71 19.83
CA PRO A 87 -38.18 -10.06 19.64
C PRO A 87 -39.20 -11.06 19.03
N GLU A 88 -39.61 -10.92 17.76
CA GLU A 88 -40.35 -12.01 17.09
C GLU A 88 -40.02 -12.11 15.59
N ARG A 89 -38.96 -12.86 15.27
CA ARG A 89 -38.87 -13.71 14.06
C ARG A 89 -37.93 -14.88 14.34
N HIS A 90 -38.50 -16.01 14.77
CA HIS A 90 -37.81 -17.28 14.78
C HIS A 90 -37.71 -17.81 13.33
N SER A 91 -36.49 -17.83 12.80
CA SER A 91 -36.06 -18.84 11.82
C SER A 91 -34.75 -19.41 12.34
N LEU A 92 -34.82 -20.66 12.82
CA LEU A 92 -33.71 -21.43 13.34
C LEU A 92 -32.96 -22.10 12.17
N THR A 93 -32.25 -21.30 11.39
CA THR A 93 -31.02 -21.72 10.69
C THR A 93 -30.09 -20.51 10.62
N PRO A 94 -28.87 -20.56 11.17
CA PRO A 94 -27.91 -19.49 10.92
C PRO A 94 -27.64 -19.43 9.42
N PRO A 95 -27.63 -18.24 8.79
CA PRO A 95 -27.23 -18.14 7.39
C PRO A 95 -25.85 -18.77 7.24
N GLN A 96 -25.66 -19.60 6.22
CA GLN A 96 -24.42 -20.36 5.95
C GLN A 96 -23.22 -19.47 5.55
N ASN A 97 -23.20 -18.21 5.98
CA ASN A 97 -22.21 -17.18 5.68
C ASN A 97 -21.92 -16.34 6.94
N ALA A 98 -21.78 -16.99 8.11
CA ALA A 98 -21.56 -16.30 9.39
C ALA A 98 -20.23 -15.51 9.48
N GLY A 99 -19.39 -15.52 8.44
CA GLY A 99 -18.21 -14.66 8.29
C GLY A 99 -18.19 -13.78 7.03
N ASN A 100 -19.23 -13.83 6.19
CA ASN A 100 -19.20 -13.19 4.87
C ASN A 100 -19.81 -11.79 4.94
N ARG A 101 -18.94 -10.78 4.76
CA ARG A 101 -19.23 -9.35 4.94
C ARG A 101 -19.88 -8.68 3.72
N PHE A 102 -20.10 -9.46 2.65
CA PHE A 102 -20.75 -9.05 1.42
C PHE A 102 -22.19 -9.57 1.39
N ILE A 103 -23.13 -8.77 0.88
CA ILE A 103 -24.57 -9.12 0.89
C ILE A 103 -24.85 -10.33 -0.01
N ASN A 104 -24.05 -10.52 -1.06
CA ASN A 104 -24.11 -11.66 -1.97
C ASN A 104 -22.78 -11.87 -2.70
N ASP A 105 -22.65 -13.01 -3.36
CA ASP A 105 -21.48 -13.39 -4.15
C ASP A 105 -21.17 -12.38 -5.26
N GLY A 106 -22.17 -11.72 -5.84
CA GLY A 106 -21.97 -10.68 -6.85
C GLY A 106 -21.21 -9.46 -6.32
N GLN A 107 -21.49 -9.03 -5.09
CA GLN A 107 -20.76 -7.96 -4.43
C GLN A 107 -19.32 -8.36 -4.08
N LEU A 108 -19.13 -9.59 -3.59
CA LEU A 108 -17.80 -10.14 -3.31
C LEU A 108 -16.97 -10.22 -4.59
N LEU A 109 -17.51 -10.78 -5.67
CA LEU A 109 -16.81 -10.88 -6.95
C LEU A 109 -16.43 -9.52 -7.54
N ARG A 110 -17.29 -8.51 -7.38
CA ARG A 110 -16.95 -7.14 -7.78
C ARG A 110 -15.76 -6.62 -6.98
N TYR A 111 -15.82 -6.76 -5.65
CA TYR A 111 -14.73 -6.35 -4.77
C TYR A 111 -13.41 -7.09 -5.09
N LEU A 112 -13.45 -8.40 -5.33
CA LEU A 112 -12.25 -9.18 -5.67
C LEU A 112 -11.62 -8.75 -7.00
N ARG A 113 -12.43 -8.39 -8.00
CA ARG A 113 -11.95 -7.83 -9.28
C ARG A 113 -11.32 -6.44 -9.10
N GLU A 114 -11.97 -5.58 -8.32
CA GLU A 114 -11.43 -4.25 -7.99
C GLU A 114 -10.12 -4.37 -7.19
N SER A 115 -10.04 -5.33 -6.28
CA SER A 115 -8.83 -5.60 -5.50
C SER A 115 -7.65 -6.07 -6.37
N GLU A 116 -7.94 -6.75 -7.48
CA GLU A 116 -6.92 -7.26 -8.40
C GLU A 116 -6.20 -6.17 -9.20
N THR A 117 -6.76 -4.96 -9.31
CA THR A 117 -6.15 -3.87 -10.09
C THR A 117 -4.81 -3.43 -9.50
N LEU A 118 -4.71 -3.35 -8.17
CA LEU A 118 -3.47 -3.00 -7.46
C LEU A 118 -2.27 -3.83 -7.94
N ALA A 119 -2.42 -5.15 -7.98
CA ALA A 119 -1.31 -6.04 -8.33
C ALA A 119 -0.91 -5.89 -9.81
N HIS A 120 -1.88 -5.71 -10.70
CA HIS A 120 -1.61 -5.48 -12.12
C HIS A 120 -0.92 -4.12 -12.36
N HIS A 121 -1.36 -3.07 -11.67
CA HIS A 121 -0.77 -1.75 -11.83
C HIS A 121 0.65 -1.69 -11.28
N LEU A 122 0.92 -2.29 -10.10
CA LEU A 122 2.27 -2.40 -9.55
C LEU A 122 3.21 -3.20 -10.47
N ASP A 123 2.73 -4.31 -11.06
CA ASP A 123 3.53 -5.13 -11.97
C ASP A 123 3.91 -4.38 -13.24
N MET A 124 2.95 -3.70 -13.86
CA MET A 124 3.20 -2.87 -15.04
C MET A 124 4.14 -1.70 -14.72
N HIS A 125 3.92 -1.01 -13.60
CA HIS A 125 4.71 0.14 -13.17
C HIS A 125 6.19 -0.22 -12.98
N HIS A 126 6.46 -1.22 -12.15
CA HIS A 126 7.83 -1.68 -11.86
C HIS A 126 8.53 -2.21 -13.12
N ARG A 127 7.81 -2.91 -14.03
CA ARG A 127 8.37 -3.34 -15.31
C ARG A 127 8.79 -2.17 -16.20
N ILE A 128 8.01 -1.10 -16.24
CA ILE A 128 8.35 0.10 -17.02
C ILE A 128 9.60 0.76 -16.43
N GLU A 129 9.67 0.87 -15.10
CA GLU A 129 10.80 1.45 -14.41
C GLU A 129 12.09 0.68 -14.67
N GLU A 130 12.09 -0.63 -14.42
CA GLU A 130 13.26 -1.48 -14.62
C GLU A 130 13.70 -1.53 -16.08
N ALA A 131 12.77 -1.49 -17.03
CA ALA A 131 13.09 -1.55 -18.45
C ALA A 131 13.61 -0.22 -19.01
N TYR A 132 13.07 0.92 -18.56
CA TYR A 132 13.24 2.20 -19.25
C TYR A 132 13.76 3.36 -18.39
N ILE A 133 13.53 3.35 -17.06
CA ILE A 133 13.85 4.47 -16.17
C ILE A 133 15.13 4.16 -15.37
N PHE A 134 15.14 3.04 -14.64
CA PHE A 134 16.25 2.64 -13.76
C PHE A 134 17.59 2.51 -14.49
N PRO A 135 17.67 1.96 -15.73
CA PRO A 135 18.93 1.90 -16.46
C PRO A 135 19.55 3.29 -16.74
N LEU A 136 18.72 4.34 -16.83
CA LEU A 136 19.18 5.71 -17.02
C LEU A 136 19.67 6.33 -15.70
N LEU A 137 18.94 6.09 -14.60
CA LEU A 137 19.31 6.55 -13.25
C LEU A 137 20.59 5.87 -12.75
N ALA A 138 20.71 4.56 -12.99
CA ALA A 138 21.82 3.71 -12.57
C ALA A 138 23.20 4.19 -13.04
N LYS A 139 23.26 5.03 -14.09
CA LYS A 139 24.50 5.65 -14.57
C LYS A 139 25.18 6.51 -13.51
N ARG A 140 24.41 7.07 -12.57
CA ARG A 140 24.89 7.98 -11.52
C ARG A 140 24.40 7.61 -10.12
N MET A 141 23.30 6.87 -10.03
CA MET A 141 22.64 6.53 -8.77
C MET A 141 22.64 5.00 -8.59
N PRO A 142 23.63 4.44 -7.86
CA PRO A 142 23.82 2.99 -7.77
C PRO A 142 22.66 2.25 -7.10
N GLN A 143 21.79 2.92 -6.35
CA GLN A 143 20.59 2.32 -5.77
C GLN A 143 19.55 1.88 -6.81
N PHE A 144 19.61 2.41 -8.04
CA PHE A 144 18.80 1.98 -9.18
C PHE A 144 19.53 0.97 -10.09
N ALA A 145 20.82 0.69 -9.81
CA ALA A 145 21.61 -0.21 -10.63
C ALA A 145 21.35 -1.67 -10.28
N ASP A 146 21.36 -2.54 -11.28
CA ASP A 146 21.30 -3.99 -11.06
C ASP A 146 22.54 -4.50 -10.28
N GLY A 147 22.29 -5.31 -9.25
CA GLY A 147 23.30 -6.01 -8.45
C GLY A 147 23.15 -5.86 -6.93
N ALA A 148 23.50 -6.92 -6.20
CA ALA A 148 23.37 -7.02 -4.75
C ALA A 148 24.51 -6.31 -3.98
N GLY A 149 24.16 -5.29 -3.20
CA GLY A 149 25.02 -4.63 -2.21
C GLY A 149 24.16 -3.79 -1.26
N SER A 150 24.64 -3.42 -0.07
CA SER A 150 23.78 -2.84 0.99
C SER A 150 23.03 -1.55 0.64
N ARG A 151 23.39 -0.88 -0.46
CA ARG A 151 22.62 0.21 -1.09
C ARG A 151 22.52 0.11 -2.61
N LYS A 152 23.16 -0.89 -3.24
CA LYS A 152 23.13 -1.05 -4.70
C LYS A 152 21.88 -1.85 -5.07
N GLY A 153 21.13 -1.36 -6.04
CA GLY A 153 19.89 -2.02 -6.48
C GLY A 153 18.80 -2.08 -5.43
N ALA A 154 18.80 -1.17 -4.43
CA ALA A 154 17.80 -1.18 -3.36
C ALA A 154 16.36 -1.13 -3.92
N HIS A 155 16.12 -0.35 -4.97
CA HIS A 155 14.80 -0.24 -5.61
C HIS A 155 14.42 -1.51 -6.38
N ILE A 156 15.37 -2.14 -7.07
CA ILE A 156 15.17 -3.44 -7.75
C ILE A 156 14.88 -4.54 -6.72
N VAL A 157 15.61 -4.55 -5.60
CA VAL A 157 15.37 -5.49 -4.50
C VAL A 157 13.98 -5.28 -3.91
N SER A 158 13.51 -4.04 -3.74
CA SER A 158 12.15 -3.80 -3.28
C SER A 158 11.09 -4.23 -4.31
N HIS A 159 11.32 -4.03 -5.61
CA HIS A 159 10.42 -4.57 -6.64
C HIS A 159 10.30 -6.09 -6.55
N ALA A 160 11.43 -6.79 -6.41
CA ALA A 160 11.45 -8.24 -6.24
C ALA A 160 10.75 -8.66 -4.94
N GLN A 161 10.94 -7.95 -3.83
CA GLN A 161 10.23 -8.23 -2.57
C GLN A 161 8.73 -7.94 -2.63
N ILE A 162 8.27 -7.08 -3.54
CA ILE A 162 6.85 -6.85 -3.79
C ILE A 162 6.29 -7.97 -4.69
N HIS A 163 7.03 -8.40 -5.73
CA HIS A 163 6.53 -9.23 -6.84
C HIS A 163 6.99 -10.68 -6.95
N GLU A 164 8.17 -11.09 -6.45
CA GLU A 164 8.80 -12.39 -6.76
C GLU A 164 8.41 -13.58 -5.91
N ALA A 165 9.29 -14.33 -5.25
CA ALA A 165 9.01 -15.17 -4.07
C ALA A 165 10.32 -15.65 -3.51
N ASP A 166 10.58 -15.41 -2.24
CA ASP A 166 11.82 -15.90 -1.66
C ASP A 166 11.76 -17.43 -1.43
N ALA A 167 12.93 -18.05 -1.30
CA ALA A 167 13.10 -19.48 -1.03
C ALA A 167 12.60 -19.92 0.36
N ASN A 168 12.16 -18.98 1.20
CA ASN A 168 11.50 -19.22 2.49
C ASN A 168 9.99 -18.88 2.42
N GLY A 169 9.46 -18.79 1.19
CA GLY A 169 8.05 -18.67 0.87
C GLY A 169 7.45 -17.28 1.05
N GLY A 170 8.22 -16.27 1.45
CA GLY A 170 7.75 -14.91 1.74
C GLY A 170 7.66 -14.06 0.49
N LEU A 171 6.43 -13.83 0.05
CA LEU A 171 6.10 -12.86 -0.98
C LEU A 171 4.64 -12.48 -0.94
N ALA A 172 4.28 -11.39 -1.57
CA ALA A 172 3.17 -10.62 -1.10
C ALA A 172 2.17 -10.19 -2.18
N ALA A 173 2.61 -9.64 -3.33
CA ALA A 173 1.70 -9.40 -4.46
C ALA A 173 1.27 -10.72 -5.14
N GLU A 174 2.17 -11.70 -5.28
CA GLU A 174 1.82 -13.02 -5.83
C GLU A 174 0.88 -13.79 -4.88
N ARG A 175 1.11 -13.73 -3.56
CA ARG A 175 0.20 -14.32 -2.56
C ARG A 175 -1.17 -13.63 -2.60
N TYR A 176 -1.19 -12.31 -2.78
CA TYR A 176 -2.40 -11.53 -2.97
C TYR A 176 -3.18 -11.96 -4.21
N GLN A 177 -2.53 -12.05 -5.36
CA GLN A 177 -3.16 -12.55 -6.59
C GLN A 177 -3.68 -13.99 -6.44
N LYS A 178 -2.90 -14.89 -5.82
CA LYS A 178 -3.32 -16.28 -5.55
C LYS A 178 -4.56 -16.32 -4.65
N TYR A 179 -4.58 -15.52 -3.58
CA TYR A 179 -5.71 -15.44 -2.66
C TYR A 179 -6.98 -14.91 -3.34
N LEU A 180 -6.84 -13.86 -4.16
CA LEU A 180 -7.94 -13.32 -4.97
C LEU A 180 -8.46 -14.34 -5.98
N ALA A 181 -7.56 -15.04 -6.68
CA ALA A 181 -7.93 -16.07 -7.65
C ALA A 181 -8.70 -17.23 -6.99
N GLN A 182 -8.22 -17.71 -5.84
CA GLN A 182 -8.90 -18.74 -5.05
C GLN A 182 -10.28 -18.26 -4.60
N SER A 183 -10.37 -17.06 -4.03
CA SER A 183 -11.63 -16.48 -3.54
C SER A 183 -12.65 -16.21 -4.65
N LYS A 184 -12.19 -15.97 -5.89
CA LYS A 184 -13.07 -15.86 -7.07
C LYS A 184 -13.59 -17.22 -7.53
N ALA A 185 -12.75 -18.25 -7.46
CA ALA A 185 -13.11 -19.61 -7.86
C ALA A 185 -14.03 -20.28 -6.83
N ASP A 186 -13.79 -20.03 -5.54
CA ASP A 186 -14.63 -20.47 -4.43
C ASP A 186 -14.93 -19.28 -3.49
N PRO A 187 -16.07 -18.58 -3.69
CA PRO A 187 -16.49 -17.48 -2.82
C PRO A 187 -16.57 -17.82 -1.32
N LYS A 188 -16.66 -19.11 -0.96
CA LYS A 188 -16.67 -19.56 0.44
C LYS A 188 -15.28 -19.62 1.06
N SER A 189 -14.22 -19.64 0.25
CA SER A 189 -12.84 -19.60 0.73
C SER A 189 -12.41 -18.18 1.15
N TYR A 190 -13.19 -17.16 0.79
CA TYR A 190 -12.90 -15.79 1.16
C TYR A 190 -13.09 -15.56 2.65
N SER A 191 -12.09 -14.93 3.27
CA SER A 191 -12.16 -14.34 4.60
C SER A 191 -11.58 -12.93 4.63
N ALA A 192 -12.15 -12.06 5.46
CA ALA A 192 -11.60 -10.74 5.68
C ALA A 192 -10.24 -10.76 6.42
N GLU A 193 -9.93 -11.84 7.13
CA GLU A 193 -8.64 -12.07 7.79
C GLU A 193 -7.57 -12.46 6.80
N GLY A 194 -7.81 -13.48 5.98
CA GLY A 194 -6.87 -13.88 4.92
C GLY A 194 -6.56 -12.73 3.95
N MET A 195 -7.55 -11.87 3.64
CA MET A 195 -7.30 -10.66 2.86
C MET A 195 -6.34 -9.70 3.57
N ARG A 196 -6.55 -9.44 4.87
CA ARG A 196 -5.69 -8.55 5.67
C ARG A 196 -4.28 -9.08 5.78
N ASP A 197 -4.14 -10.35 6.17
CA ASP A 197 -2.84 -10.99 6.35
C ASP A 197 -2.04 -10.96 5.04
N THR A 198 -2.73 -11.14 3.92
CA THR A 198 -2.10 -11.08 2.61
C THR A 198 -1.65 -9.66 2.25
N LEU A 199 -2.49 -8.64 2.45
CA LEU A 199 -2.12 -7.24 2.25
C LEU A 199 -0.99 -6.79 3.18
N ASP A 200 -1.07 -7.14 4.46
CA ASP A 200 -0.06 -6.80 5.47
C ASP A 200 1.30 -7.44 5.18
N SER A 201 1.34 -8.56 4.45
CA SER A 201 2.59 -9.26 4.12
C SER A 201 3.56 -8.45 3.24
N PHE A 202 3.08 -7.48 2.44
CA PHE A 202 3.95 -6.53 1.71
C PHE A 202 3.87 -5.10 2.23
N ARG A 203 2.87 -4.76 3.05
CA ARG A 203 2.58 -3.36 3.40
C ARG A 203 3.84 -2.53 3.67
N LYS A 204 4.70 -3.03 4.56
CA LYS A 204 5.92 -2.31 4.92
C LYS A 204 6.84 -2.11 3.72
N VAL A 205 7.15 -3.16 2.97
CA VAL A 205 8.04 -3.11 1.80
C VAL A 205 7.48 -2.17 0.74
N LEU A 206 6.18 -2.29 0.43
CA LEU A 206 5.50 -1.42 -0.54
C LEU A 206 5.63 0.05 -0.13
N PHE A 207 5.15 0.42 1.06
CA PHE A 207 5.11 1.84 1.44
C PHE A 207 6.50 2.44 1.70
N ASP A 208 7.48 1.62 2.11
CA ASP A 208 8.87 2.07 2.18
C ASP A 208 9.42 2.35 0.78
N HIS A 209 9.24 1.44 -0.17
CA HIS A 209 9.65 1.62 -1.56
C HIS A 209 9.01 2.87 -2.20
N LEU A 210 7.69 3.02 -2.10
CA LEU A 210 6.98 4.17 -2.67
C LEU A 210 7.51 5.51 -2.14
N ARG A 211 7.89 5.57 -0.87
CA ARG A 211 8.47 6.76 -0.25
C ARG A 211 9.91 6.97 -0.70
N ASP A 212 10.73 5.94 -0.60
CA ASP A 212 12.17 6.03 -0.80
C ASP A 212 12.51 6.38 -2.25
N GLU A 213 11.73 5.88 -3.20
CA GLU A 213 11.91 6.22 -4.61
C GLU A 213 11.55 7.68 -4.90
N VAL A 214 10.42 8.19 -4.40
CA VAL A 214 10.05 9.61 -4.56
C VAL A 214 11.11 10.52 -3.95
N HIS A 215 11.64 10.15 -2.78
CA HIS A 215 12.75 10.86 -2.15
C HIS A 215 14.00 10.90 -3.05
N ASP A 216 14.42 9.73 -3.56
CA ASP A 216 15.62 9.61 -4.36
C ASP A 216 15.50 10.30 -5.73
N LEU A 217 14.30 10.35 -6.31
CA LEU A 217 14.00 11.05 -7.56
C LEU A 217 13.79 12.57 -7.39
N GLY A 218 13.85 13.07 -6.16
CA GLY A 218 13.66 14.49 -5.85
C GLY A 218 14.75 15.38 -6.46
N ALA A 219 14.39 16.64 -6.74
CA ALA A 219 15.25 17.62 -7.41
C ALA A 219 16.66 17.73 -6.82
N GLU A 220 16.78 17.80 -5.49
CA GLU A 220 18.06 17.90 -4.78
C GLU A 220 18.91 16.64 -4.97
N SER A 221 18.29 15.47 -4.87
CA SER A 221 18.97 14.18 -5.00
C SER A 221 19.53 14.00 -6.41
N VAL A 222 18.71 14.17 -7.45
CA VAL A 222 19.18 13.99 -8.83
C VAL A 222 20.23 15.05 -9.21
N GLN A 223 20.10 16.28 -8.72
CA GLN A 223 21.12 17.30 -8.90
C GLN A 223 22.44 16.92 -8.20
N ALA A 224 22.38 16.46 -6.96
CA ALA A 224 23.56 16.07 -6.18
C ALA A 224 24.34 14.92 -6.83
N HIS A 225 23.66 14.05 -7.58
CA HIS A 225 24.28 12.96 -8.34
C HIS A 225 24.83 13.42 -9.70
N GLY A 226 24.78 14.71 -10.03
CA GLY A 226 25.43 15.29 -11.20
C GLY A 226 24.67 15.08 -12.51
N PHE A 227 23.35 14.91 -12.46
CA PHE A 227 22.51 15.07 -13.64
C PHE A 227 22.50 16.53 -14.10
N THR A 228 22.16 16.75 -15.37
CA THR A 228 21.90 18.07 -15.94
C THR A 228 20.40 18.26 -16.19
N LEU A 229 19.95 19.50 -16.25
CA LEU A 229 18.54 19.83 -16.55
C LEU A 229 18.07 19.20 -17.88
N GLU A 230 18.92 19.20 -18.90
CA GLU A 230 18.60 18.61 -20.20
C GLU A 230 18.55 17.08 -20.19
N GLU A 231 19.31 16.41 -19.33
CA GLU A 231 19.18 14.97 -19.12
C GLU A 231 17.86 14.66 -18.42
N ILE A 232 17.55 15.38 -17.33
CA ILE A 232 16.31 15.18 -16.55
C ILE A 232 15.08 15.34 -17.44
N LYS A 233 15.00 16.40 -18.26
CA LYS A 233 13.88 16.62 -19.21
C LYS A 233 13.61 15.47 -20.20
N ARG A 234 14.59 14.61 -20.44
CA ARG A 234 14.51 13.52 -21.44
C ARG A 234 14.12 12.18 -20.84
N PHE A 235 13.97 12.10 -19.52
CA PHE A 235 13.51 10.87 -18.89
C PHE A 235 12.08 10.56 -19.33
N PRO A 236 11.77 9.28 -19.60
CA PRO A 236 10.41 8.85 -19.89
C PRO A 236 9.63 8.74 -18.58
N MET A 237 8.62 9.59 -18.38
CA MET A 237 7.69 9.57 -17.24
C MET A 237 6.24 9.64 -17.72
#